data_AF-A0AAV7RH84-F1
#
_entry.id   AF-A0AAV7RH84-F1
#
_cell.length_a   1.000
_cell.length_b   1.000
_cell.length_c   1.000
_cell.angle_alpha   90.00
_cell.angle_beta   90.00
_cell.angle_gamma   90.00
#
_symmetry.space_group_name_H-M   'P 1'
#
loop_
_entity.id
_entity.type
_entity.pdbx_description
1 polymer ?
#
loop_
_entity_poly.entity_id
_entity_poly.type
_entity_poly.pdbx_seq_one_letter_code
_entity_poly.pdbx_strand_id
1 'polypeptide(L)'
;MKEVRKVNSRLGVELPVTEIPTSNCFSPQMERGVTERGDPEGEGEWNPKKSHRPEGSEERNHGLQRCERGRGQQRIQEMIAVLSTDFKGRFAVSEANQRGIQVACTKLEGKIDGVAKCTQTLEKRVHDFSMKSGVNTNEIQELKRRGKAMADKLERLDNNARRNDIRILNIPEGTEGKDLKLFVIKVLREALL
;
A
#
# COMPACT_ATOMS: atom_id res chain seq x y z
N MET A 1 -19.78 7.80 25.34
CA MET A 1 -19.28 8.79 24.35
C MET A 1 -20.14 8.67 23.10
N LYS A 2 -20.70 9.78 22.61
CA LYS A 2 -21.68 9.77 21.52
C LYS A 2 -20.97 9.70 20.16
N GLU A 3 -21.28 8.66 19.40
CA GLU A 3 -20.79 8.44 18.03
C GLU A 3 -21.53 9.42 17.09
N VAL A 4 -20.81 10.36 16.48
CA VAL A 4 -21.39 11.31 15.52
C VAL A 4 -21.29 10.71 14.13
N ARG A 5 -22.41 10.19 13.61
CA ARG A 5 -22.52 9.69 12.23
C ARG A 5 -22.91 10.84 11.31
N LYS A 6 -22.01 11.25 10.41
CA LYS A 6 -22.35 12.11 9.27
C LYS A 6 -22.78 11.23 8.09
N VAL A 7 -24.06 11.29 7.74
CA VAL A 7 -24.62 10.64 6.55
C VAL A 7 -24.33 11.55 5.34
N ASN A 8 -23.60 11.03 4.36
CA ASN A 8 -23.40 11.69 3.05
C ASN A 8 -24.36 11.04 2.04
N SER A 9 -25.46 11.73 1.72
CA SER A 9 -26.65 11.15 1.08
C SER A 9 -26.55 10.99 -0.44
N ARG A 10 -25.36 10.73 -1.03
CA ARG A 10 -25.24 10.62 -2.50
C ARG A 10 -24.46 9.44 -3.06
N LEU A 11 -23.79 8.63 -2.25
CA LEU A 11 -23.12 7.43 -2.73
C LEU A 11 -23.26 6.39 -1.63
N GLY A 12 -24.12 5.39 -1.83
CA GLY A 12 -24.41 4.32 -0.87
C GLY A 12 -23.24 3.33 -0.71
N VAL A 13 -22.07 3.83 -0.31
CA VAL A 13 -20.90 3.03 0.01
C VAL A 13 -20.35 3.50 1.34
N GLU A 14 -20.51 2.67 2.37
CA GLU A 14 -19.86 2.85 3.65
C GLU A 14 -18.38 2.50 3.51
N LEU A 15 -17.49 3.48 3.66
CA LEU A 15 -16.05 3.24 3.78
C LEU A 15 -15.64 3.41 5.25
N PRO A 16 -14.93 2.44 5.85
CA PRO A 16 -14.38 2.62 7.19
C PRO A 16 -13.24 3.65 7.16
N VAL A 17 -13.38 4.70 7.95
CA VAL A 17 -12.30 5.64 8.25
C VAL A 17 -11.46 5.03 9.37
N THR A 18 -10.30 4.47 9.03
CA THR A 18 -9.27 4.14 10.03
C THR A 18 -8.26 5.27 10.07
N GLU A 19 -8.24 5.98 11.18
CA GLU A 19 -7.25 7.00 11.51
C GLU A 19 -5.84 6.37 11.57
N ILE A 20 -4.89 7.03 10.93
CA ILE A 20 -3.46 6.72 10.97
C ILE A 20 -2.88 7.39 12.22
N PRO A 21 -2.17 6.68 13.11
CA PRO A 21 -1.25 7.33 14.03
C PRO A 21 0.13 7.43 13.38
N THR A 22 0.53 8.65 13.07
CA THR A 22 1.93 9.03 12.83
C THR A 22 2.68 9.02 14.16
N SER A 23 3.74 8.21 14.29
CA SER A 23 4.78 8.53 15.26
C SER A 23 6.15 7.97 14.88
N ASN A 24 7.09 8.91 14.85
CA ASN A 24 8.47 8.86 15.32
C ASN A 24 9.50 8.01 14.59
N CYS A 25 10.24 8.74 13.75
CA CYS A 25 11.68 8.72 13.57
C CYS A 25 12.47 8.06 14.72
N PHE A 26 13.27 7.04 14.38
CA PHE A 26 14.45 6.67 15.16
C PHE A 26 15.57 6.23 14.20
N SER A 27 16.64 7.01 14.16
CA SER A 27 17.89 6.69 13.47
C SER A 27 18.74 5.74 14.31
N PRO A 28 19.59 4.91 13.69
CA PRO A 28 20.84 4.50 14.33
C PRO A 28 22.06 5.05 13.58
N GLN A 29 22.87 5.80 14.33
CA GLN A 29 24.25 6.17 14.00
C GLN A 29 25.17 4.94 14.07
N MET A 30 26.21 4.96 13.20
CA MET A 30 27.63 4.66 13.44
C MET A 30 27.99 3.81 14.68
N GLU A 31 28.90 2.84 14.66
CA GLU A 31 30.27 2.93 14.15
C GLU A 31 31.04 1.62 14.40
N ARG A 32 32.20 1.51 13.73
CA ARG A 32 33.45 0.84 14.16
C ARG A 32 33.62 -0.68 14.02
N GLY A 33 34.31 -1.00 12.91
CA GLY A 33 35.52 -1.83 12.79
C GLY A 33 36.00 -2.70 13.95
N VAL A 34 36.32 -3.95 13.62
CA VAL A 34 37.29 -4.75 14.37
C VAL A 34 38.35 -5.28 13.41
N THR A 35 39.57 -4.94 13.77
CA THR A 35 40.88 -5.18 13.19
C THR A 35 41.32 -6.64 13.22
N GLU A 36 42.17 -6.96 12.24
CA GLU A 36 43.16 -8.04 12.22
C GLU A 36 43.90 -8.22 13.55
N ARG A 37 44.20 -9.48 13.89
CA ARG A 37 45.27 -9.98 14.77
C ARG A 37 45.43 -11.46 14.38
N GLY A 38 46.59 -12.02 14.08
CA GLY A 38 47.97 -11.70 14.42
C GLY A 38 48.66 -13.04 14.67
N ASP A 39 49.82 -13.24 14.05
CA ASP A 39 50.60 -14.48 13.97
C ASP A 39 50.99 -15.15 15.31
N PRO A 40 51.46 -16.41 15.29
CA PRO A 40 51.94 -17.13 16.47
C PRO A 40 53.45 -16.91 16.70
N GLU A 41 53.79 -16.37 17.86
CA GLU A 41 55.11 -16.53 18.51
C GLU A 41 54.83 -17.28 19.83
N GLY A 42 55.66 -18.14 20.40
CA GLY A 42 57.07 -18.46 20.25
C GLY A 42 57.46 -19.19 21.55
N GLU A 43 58.26 -20.24 21.38
CA GLU A 43 59.23 -20.89 22.28
C GLU A 43 59.11 -20.83 23.82
N GLY A 44 59.38 -21.98 24.44
CA GLY A 44 59.60 -22.09 25.88
C GLY A 44 60.09 -23.48 26.29
N GLU A 45 61.32 -23.83 25.91
CA GLU A 45 62.11 -24.89 26.53
C GLU A 45 62.20 -24.64 28.05
N TRP A 46 61.83 -25.63 28.86
CA TRP A 46 62.20 -25.64 30.28
C TRP A 46 62.66 -27.03 30.71
N ASN A 47 63.91 -27.08 31.14
CA ASN A 47 64.64 -28.26 31.59
C ASN A 47 65.17 -27.96 33.00
N PRO A 48 64.87 -28.79 34.02
CA PRO A 48 65.65 -28.75 35.25
C PRO A 48 66.28 -30.11 35.55
N LYS A 49 67.61 -30.12 35.56
CA LYS A 49 68.43 -31.19 36.14
C LYS A 49 68.38 -31.15 37.68
N LYS A 50 68.22 -32.36 38.25
CA LYS A 50 68.80 -32.90 39.50
C LYS A 50 68.68 -32.09 40.81
N SER A 51 67.99 -32.68 41.79
CA SER A 51 68.43 -32.67 43.19
C SER A 51 68.24 -34.07 43.83
N HIS A 52 69.17 -34.44 44.70
CA HIS A 52 69.29 -35.76 45.34
C HIS A 52 68.81 -35.71 46.80
N ARG A 53 67.94 -36.67 47.18
CA ARG A 53 67.75 -37.39 48.48
C ARG A 53 67.51 -36.57 49.79
N PRO A 54 67.00 -37.17 50.91
CA PRO A 54 66.67 -38.58 51.18
C PRO A 54 65.29 -38.83 51.87
N GLU A 55 64.99 -40.13 52.01
CA GLU A 55 64.26 -40.78 53.12
C GLU A 55 62.75 -40.54 53.37
N GLY A 56 62.08 -41.65 53.69
CA GLY A 56 61.05 -41.66 54.73
C GLY A 56 59.59 -41.76 54.29
N SER A 57 59.11 -43.00 54.10
CA SER A 57 57.77 -43.43 54.55
C SER A 57 56.55 -42.52 54.28
N GLU A 58 55.98 -42.52 53.07
CA GLU A 58 54.62 -41.99 52.82
C GLU A 58 53.81 -42.82 51.79
N GLU A 59 53.99 -44.15 51.73
CA GLU A 59 53.20 -44.98 50.81
C GLU A 59 51.71 -45.15 51.19
N ARG A 60 51.22 -44.51 52.26
CA ARG A 60 49.81 -44.58 52.67
C ARG A 60 48.94 -43.38 52.29
N ASN A 61 49.51 -42.27 51.77
CA ASN A 61 48.73 -41.06 51.41
C ASN A 61 48.51 -40.85 49.89
N HIS A 62 49.26 -41.52 49.01
CA HIS A 62 49.13 -41.35 47.56
C HIS A 62 47.86 -41.97 46.94
N GLY A 63 47.28 -42.99 47.58
CA GLY A 63 46.02 -43.62 47.12
C GLY A 63 44.82 -42.70 47.27
N LEU A 64 44.72 -41.97 48.40
CA LEU A 64 43.66 -41.01 48.68
C LEU A 64 43.70 -39.82 47.72
N GLN A 65 44.90 -39.27 47.47
CA GLN A 65 45.07 -38.10 46.59
C GLN A 65 44.83 -38.41 45.10
N ARG A 66 45.07 -39.65 44.64
CA ARG A 66 44.68 -40.09 43.28
C ARG A 66 43.17 -40.33 43.16
N CYS A 67 42.55 -40.88 44.21
CA CYS A 67 41.10 -41.11 44.26
C CYS A 67 40.31 -39.79 44.25
N GLU A 68 40.82 -38.76 44.95
CA GLU A 68 40.24 -37.41 44.93
C GLU A 68 40.41 -36.69 43.59
N ARG A 69 41.57 -36.83 42.92
CA ARG A 69 41.78 -36.32 41.56
C ARG A 69 40.86 -36.98 40.54
N GLY A 70 40.64 -38.29 40.63
CA GLY A 70 39.70 -39.02 39.76
C GLY A 70 38.25 -38.56 39.94
N ARG A 71 37.80 -38.34 41.19
CA ARG A 71 36.48 -37.77 41.49
C ARG A 71 36.34 -36.33 41.01
N GLY A 72 37.39 -35.51 41.12
CA GLY A 72 37.43 -34.16 40.58
C GLY A 72 37.31 -34.14 39.06
N GLN A 73 38.06 -34.99 38.37
CA GLN A 73 37.97 -35.14 36.91
C GLN A 73 36.60 -35.63 36.46
N GLN A 74 36.00 -36.58 37.18
CA GLN A 74 34.66 -37.08 36.88
C GLN A 74 33.59 -35.97 36.99
N ARG A 75 33.64 -35.16 38.05
CA ARG A 75 32.73 -34.01 38.22
C ARG A 75 32.90 -32.96 37.13
N ILE A 76 34.13 -32.71 36.69
CA ILE A 76 34.40 -31.79 35.56
C ILE A 76 33.79 -32.35 34.26
N GLN A 77 33.94 -33.65 34.00
CA GLN A 77 33.34 -34.29 32.83
C GLN A 77 31.81 -34.25 32.87
N GLU A 78 31.20 -34.48 34.04
CA GLU A 78 29.76 -34.34 34.24
C GLU A 78 29.28 -32.90 33.98
N MET A 79 30.01 -31.91 34.49
CA MET A 79 29.68 -30.49 34.26
C MET A 79 29.83 -30.11 32.77
N ILE A 80 30.87 -30.59 32.09
CA ILE A 80 31.04 -30.40 30.64
C ILE A 80 29.89 -31.05 29.87
N ALA A 81 29.44 -32.23 30.27
CA ALA A 81 28.32 -32.92 29.63
C ALA A 81 27.02 -32.12 29.78
N VAL A 82 26.73 -31.59 30.98
CA VAL A 82 25.54 -30.75 31.24
C VAL A 82 25.59 -29.44 30.45
N LEU A 83 26.74 -28.77 30.40
CA LEU A 83 26.90 -27.56 29.61
C LEU A 83 26.75 -27.86 28.11
N SER A 84 27.32 -28.97 27.65
CA SER A 84 27.22 -29.39 26.24
C SER A 84 25.77 -29.68 25.83
N THR A 85 24.96 -30.29 26.71
CA THR A 85 23.54 -30.53 26.42
C THR A 85 22.72 -29.23 26.44
N ASP A 86 22.97 -28.32 27.38
CA ASP A 86 22.31 -27.01 27.43
C ASP A 86 22.64 -26.17 26.17
N PHE A 87 23.93 -26.07 25.80
CA PHE A 87 24.33 -25.36 24.59
C PHE A 87 23.69 -25.96 23.34
N LYS A 88 23.71 -27.30 23.18
CA LYS A 88 23.04 -27.97 22.05
C LYS A 88 21.54 -27.65 22.01
N GLY A 89 20.87 -27.64 23.16
CA GLY A 89 19.46 -27.26 23.26
C GLY A 89 19.20 -25.83 22.81
N ARG A 90 20.01 -24.87 23.29
CA ARG A 90 19.89 -23.45 22.91
C ARG A 90 20.18 -23.22 21.42
N PHE A 91 21.19 -23.90 20.86
CA PHE A 91 21.49 -23.83 19.42
C PHE A 91 20.32 -24.38 18.58
N ALA A 92 19.74 -25.52 18.97
CA ALA A 92 18.59 -26.08 18.27
C ALA A 92 17.38 -25.14 18.27
N VAL A 93 17.09 -24.47 19.40
CA VAL A 93 16.02 -23.45 19.48
C VAL A 93 16.35 -22.25 18.60
N SER A 94 17.60 -21.77 18.62
CA SER A 94 18.05 -20.65 17.78
C SER A 94 17.88 -20.96 16.30
N GLU A 95 18.29 -22.15 15.85
CA GLU A 95 18.10 -22.58 14.46
C GLU A 95 16.62 -22.70 14.08
N ALA A 96 15.78 -23.26 14.97
CA ALA A 96 14.35 -23.37 14.73
C ALA A 96 13.70 -21.98 14.58
N ASN A 97 14.10 -21.01 15.42
CA ASN A 97 13.64 -19.63 15.33
C ASN A 97 14.10 -18.97 14.03
N GLN A 98 15.37 -19.15 13.65
CA GLN A 98 15.89 -18.60 12.40
C GLN A 98 15.15 -19.17 11.17
N ARG A 99 14.88 -20.48 11.16
CA ARG A 99 14.06 -21.12 10.12
C ARG A 99 12.63 -20.57 10.11
N GLY A 100 12.01 -20.41 11.27
CA GLY A 100 10.67 -19.84 11.40
C GLY A 100 10.59 -18.41 10.87
N ILE A 101 11.58 -17.57 11.20
CA ILE A 101 11.70 -16.20 10.67
C ILE A 101 11.86 -16.25 9.15
N GLN A 102 12.73 -17.11 8.63
CA GLN A 102 12.94 -17.22 7.18
C GLN A 102 11.64 -17.59 6.44
N VAL A 103 10.87 -18.55 6.97
CA VAL A 103 9.57 -18.94 6.40
C VAL A 103 8.55 -17.81 6.47
N ALA A 104 8.54 -17.04 7.57
CA ALA A 104 7.66 -15.88 7.69
C ALA A 104 8.03 -14.78 6.68
N CYS A 105 9.34 -14.51 6.50
CA CYS A 105 9.84 -13.54 5.54
C CYS A 105 9.44 -13.91 4.11
N THR A 106 9.66 -15.15 3.66
CA THR A 106 9.28 -15.57 2.30
C THR A 106 7.77 -15.51 2.07
N LYS A 107 6.97 -15.81 3.10
CA LYS A 107 5.51 -15.67 3.03
C LYS A 107 5.08 -14.20 2.92
N LEU A 108 5.76 -13.29 3.62
CA LEU A 108 5.49 -11.86 3.53
C LEU A 108 5.92 -11.30 2.17
N GLU A 109 7.08 -11.70 1.65
CA GLU A 109 7.55 -11.34 0.30
C GLU A 109 6.51 -11.74 -0.76
N GLY A 110 6.01 -12.99 -0.72
CA GLY A 110 4.98 -13.43 -1.66
C GLY A 110 3.67 -12.64 -1.56
N LYS A 111 3.27 -12.21 -0.35
CA LYS A 111 2.11 -11.32 -0.17
C LYS A 111 2.37 -9.93 -0.71
N ILE A 112 3.55 -9.36 -0.47
CA ILE A 112 3.97 -8.05 -0.97
C ILE A 112 3.97 -8.06 -2.50
N ASP A 113 4.53 -9.09 -3.13
CA ASP A 113 4.50 -9.27 -4.59
C ASP A 113 3.07 -9.39 -5.13
N GLY A 114 2.20 -10.12 -4.43
CA GLY A 114 0.80 -10.23 -4.77
C GLY A 114 0.08 -8.88 -4.73
N VAL A 115 0.31 -8.09 -3.68
CA VAL A 115 -0.24 -6.74 -3.55
C VAL A 115 0.32 -5.82 -4.64
N ALA A 116 1.63 -5.86 -4.91
CA ALA A 116 2.26 -5.04 -5.94
C ALA A 116 1.65 -5.29 -7.33
N LYS A 117 1.42 -6.56 -7.70
CA LYS A 117 0.75 -6.92 -8.96
C LYS A 117 -0.70 -6.46 -9.01
N CYS A 118 -1.43 -6.57 -7.90
CA CYS A 118 -2.80 -6.09 -7.79
C CYS A 118 -2.86 -4.57 -7.98
N THR A 119 -1.98 -3.82 -7.32
CA THR A 119 -1.86 -2.37 -7.43
C THR A 119 -1.58 -1.94 -8.87
N GLN A 120 -0.59 -2.54 -9.54
CA GLN A 120 -0.28 -2.25 -10.95
C GLN A 120 -1.49 -2.48 -11.88
N THR A 121 -2.25 -3.55 -11.62
CA THR A 121 -3.46 -3.86 -12.39
C THR A 121 -4.54 -2.80 -12.17
N LEU A 122 -4.74 -2.36 -10.93
CA LEU A 122 -5.70 -1.31 -10.59
C LEU A 122 -5.29 0.04 -11.19
N GLU A 123 -4.02 0.41 -11.09
CA GLU A 123 -3.48 1.63 -11.68
C GLU A 123 -3.73 1.67 -13.19
N LYS A 124 -3.45 0.57 -13.90
CA LYS A 124 -3.73 0.46 -15.33
C LYS A 124 -5.22 0.62 -15.63
N ARG A 125 -6.10 -0.06 -14.87
CA ARG A 125 -7.56 0.06 -15.06
C ARG A 125 -8.06 1.48 -14.81
N VAL A 126 -7.54 2.16 -13.79
CA VAL A 126 -7.88 3.55 -13.48
C VAL A 126 -7.39 4.48 -14.60
N HIS A 127 -6.19 4.25 -15.11
CA HIS A 127 -5.66 4.99 -16.26
C HIS A 127 -6.55 4.84 -17.50
N ASP A 128 -6.88 3.60 -17.88
CA ASP A 128 -7.76 3.31 -19.02
C ASP A 128 -9.13 3.96 -18.86
N PHE A 129 -9.69 3.92 -17.64
CA PHE A 129 -10.96 4.57 -17.32
C PHE A 129 -10.87 6.09 -17.44
N SER A 130 -9.80 6.70 -16.91
CA SER A 130 -9.55 8.13 -17.01
C SER A 130 -9.45 8.59 -18.46
N MET A 131 -8.76 7.81 -19.31
CA MET A 131 -8.66 8.10 -20.75
C MET A 131 -10.01 8.03 -21.44
N LYS A 132 -10.79 6.97 -21.21
CA LYS A 132 -12.15 6.84 -21.76
C LYS A 132 -13.07 7.96 -21.29
N SER A 133 -13.00 8.33 -20.01
CA SER A 133 -13.79 9.45 -19.47
C SER A 133 -13.43 10.78 -20.13
N GLY A 134 -12.15 11.00 -20.42
CA GLY A 134 -11.68 12.19 -21.17
C GLY A 134 -12.26 12.24 -22.58
N VAL A 135 -12.21 11.13 -23.32
CA VAL A 135 -12.80 11.01 -24.67
C VAL A 135 -14.30 11.30 -24.64
N ASN A 136 -15.04 10.63 -23.75
CA ASN A 136 -16.49 10.83 -23.63
C ASN A 136 -16.85 12.27 -23.29
N THR A 137 -16.07 12.93 -22.44
CA THR A 137 -16.29 14.35 -22.08
C THR A 137 -16.14 15.24 -23.31
N ASN A 138 -15.11 15.01 -24.13
CA ASN A 138 -14.89 15.76 -25.36
C ASN A 138 -16.02 15.53 -26.37
N GLU A 139 -16.47 14.29 -26.54
CA GLU A 139 -17.58 13.95 -27.43
C GLU A 139 -18.89 14.63 -26.98
N ILE A 140 -19.19 14.61 -25.69
CA ILE A 140 -20.37 15.29 -25.12
C ILE A 140 -20.28 16.81 -25.37
N GLN A 141 -19.11 17.42 -25.21
CA GLN A 141 -18.94 18.85 -25.48
C GLN A 141 -19.17 19.18 -26.96
N GLU A 142 -18.65 18.35 -27.87
CA GLU A 142 -18.86 18.56 -29.31
C GLU A 142 -20.32 18.34 -29.71
N LEU A 143 -20.99 17.31 -29.17
CA LEU A 143 -22.42 17.09 -29.38
C LEU A 143 -23.25 18.27 -28.85
N LYS A 144 -22.92 18.80 -27.68
CA LYS A 144 -23.58 19.99 -27.11
C LYS A 144 -23.39 21.21 -28.01
N ARG A 145 -22.18 21.41 -28.55
CA ARG A 145 -21.88 22.51 -29.47
C ARG A 145 -22.69 22.39 -30.76
N ARG A 146 -22.74 21.19 -31.36
CA ARG A 146 -23.53 20.91 -32.56
C ARG A 146 -25.01 21.08 -32.32
N GLY A 147 -25.54 20.57 -31.21
CA GLY A 147 -26.93 20.71 -30.83
C GLY A 147 -27.34 22.18 -30.69
N LYS A 148 -26.51 23.00 -30.04
CA LYS A 148 -26.73 24.45 -29.95
C LYS A 148 -26.72 25.10 -31.34
N ALA A 149 -25.72 24.81 -32.17
CA ALA A 149 -25.63 25.38 -33.51
C ALA A 149 -26.84 25.01 -34.40
N MET A 150 -27.37 23.78 -34.27
CA MET A 150 -28.58 23.35 -34.96
C MET A 150 -29.81 24.08 -34.44
N ALA A 151 -29.95 24.24 -33.13
CA ALA A 151 -31.05 25.00 -32.53
C ALA A 151 -31.06 26.45 -33.01
N ASP A 152 -29.91 27.13 -32.95
CA ASP A 152 -29.75 28.52 -33.43
C ASP A 152 -30.06 28.63 -34.93
N LYS A 153 -29.69 27.63 -35.74
CA LYS A 153 -30.01 27.59 -37.17
C LYS A 153 -31.51 27.40 -37.41
N LEU A 154 -32.16 26.52 -36.66
CA LEU A 154 -33.60 26.28 -36.77
C LEU A 154 -34.40 27.53 -36.40
N GLU A 155 -34.03 28.20 -35.31
CA GLU A 155 -34.65 29.46 -34.91
C GLU A 155 -34.52 30.52 -36.01
N ARG A 156 -33.34 30.68 -36.58
CA ARG A 156 -33.13 31.61 -37.71
C ARG A 156 -33.98 31.25 -38.92
N LEU A 157 -34.10 29.97 -39.25
CA LEU A 157 -34.91 29.51 -40.38
C LEU A 157 -36.41 29.73 -40.15
N ASP A 158 -36.90 29.46 -38.94
CA ASP A 158 -38.31 29.70 -38.58
C ASP A 158 -38.62 31.20 -38.62
N ASN A 159 -37.74 32.04 -38.06
CA ASN A 159 -37.88 33.50 -38.12
C ASN A 159 -37.86 34.02 -39.56
N ASN A 160 -36.98 33.48 -40.42
CA ASN A 160 -36.92 33.85 -41.82
C ASN A 160 -38.15 33.40 -42.60
N ALA A 161 -38.67 32.20 -42.32
CA ALA A 161 -39.88 31.68 -42.95
C ALA A 161 -41.10 32.53 -42.61
N ARG A 162 -41.23 32.93 -41.34
CA ARG A 162 -42.35 33.76 -40.83
C ARG A 162 -42.17 35.25 -41.06
N ARG A 163 -41.05 35.69 -41.64
CA ARG A 163 -40.72 37.13 -41.78
C ARG A 163 -41.77 37.91 -42.55
N ASN A 164 -42.44 37.26 -43.50
CA ASN A 164 -43.47 37.87 -44.34
C ASN A 164 -44.89 37.48 -43.89
N ASP A 165 -45.02 36.71 -42.80
CA ASP A 165 -46.31 36.29 -42.29
C ASP A 165 -46.89 37.39 -41.40
N ILE A 166 -48.11 37.81 -41.69
CA ILE A 166 -48.86 38.74 -40.85
C ILE A 166 -49.86 37.93 -40.03
N ARG A 167 -49.76 38.04 -38.69
CA ARG A 167 -50.75 37.46 -37.78
C ARG A 167 -51.79 38.52 -37.45
N ILE A 168 -53.02 38.30 -37.91
CA ILE A 168 -54.18 39.11 -37.54
C ILE A 168 -54.89 38.40 -36.39
N LEU A 169 -55.01 39.08 -35.25
CA LEU A 169 -55.60 38.53 -34.02
C LEU A 169 -56.95 39.19 -33.73
N ASN A 170 -57.77 38.56 -32.87
CA ASN A 170 -59.08 39.06 -32.43
C ASN A 170 -60.12 39.23 -33.54
N ILE A 171 -60.05 38.39 -34.59
CA ILE A 171 -61.12 38.31 -35.59
C ILE A 171 -62.14 37.27 -35.14
N PRO A 172 -63.45 37.62 -35.06
CA PRO A 172 -64.49 36.65 -34.75
C PRO A 172 -64.59 35.58 -35.83
N GLU A 173 -64.68 34.32 -35.42
CA GLU A 173 -64.79 33.17 -36.32
C GLU A 173 -66.01 33.31 -37.25
N GLY A 174 -65.83 32.97 -38.53
CA GLY A 174 -66.91 32.98 -39.53
C GLY A 174 -67.20 34.34 -40.20
N THR A 175 -66.54 35.42 -39.77
CA THR A 175 -66.65 36.75 -40.42
C THR A 175 -65.97 36.85 -41.79
N GLU A 176 -65.15 35.86 -42.12
CA GLU A 176 -64.32 35.78 -43.32
C GLU A 176 -65.13 35.63 -44.62
N GLY A 177 -66.35 35.07 -44.52
CA GLY A 177 -67.17 34.74 -45.69
C GLY A 177 -66.57 33.61 -46.55
N LYS A 178 -66.88 33.59 -47.85
CA LYS A 178 -66.39 32.58 -48.79
C LYS A 178 -65.02 32.88 -49.40
N ASP A 179 -64.57 34.15 -49.39
CA ASP A 179 -63.33 34.58 -50.02
C ASP A 179 -62.42 35.30 -49.02
N LEU A 180 -61.41 34.56 -48.56
CA LEU A 180 -60.41 35.03 -47.60
C LEU A 180 -59.62 36.24 -48.09
N LYS A 181 -59.36 36.35 -49.40
CA LYS A 181 -58.54 37.44 -49.95
C LYS A 181 -59.29 38.76 -49.89
N LEU A 182 -60.57 38.76 -50.27
CA LEU A 182 -61.42 39.93 -50.19
C LEU A 182 -61.60 40.38 -48.74
N PHE A 183 -61.75 39.43 -47.81
CA PHE A 183 -61.80 39.70 -46.38
C PHE A 183 -60.52 40.39 -45.88
N VAL A 184 -59.34 39.84 -46.18
CA VAL A 184 -58.05 40.44 -45.76
C VAL A 184 -57.87 41.84 -46.34
N ILE A 185 -58.22 42.07 -47.62
CA ILE A 185 -58.15 43.41 -48.24
C ILE A 185 -59.06 44.41 -47.52
N LYS A 186 -60.27 44.00 -47.16
CA LYS A 186 -61.22 44.84 -46.42
C LYS A 186 -60.68 45.21 -45.04
N VAL A 187 -60.22 44.22 -44.28
CA VAL A 187 -59.64 44.41 -42.94
C VAL A 187 -58.42 45.33 -43.00
N LEU A 188 -57.52 45.12 -43.97
CA LEU A 188 -56.34 45.97 -44.14
C LEU A 188 -56.70 47.40 -44.54
N ARG A 189 -57.73 47.60 -45.38
CA ARG A 189 -58.23 48.95 -45.70
C ARG A 189 -58.75 49.67 -44.47
N GLU A 190 -59.56 49.00 -43.66
CA GLU A 190 -60.17 49.59 -42.46
C GLU A 190 -59.13 49.91 -41.37
N ALA A 191 -58.00 49.20 -41.35
CA ALA A 191 -56.94 49.40 -40.35
C ALA A 191 -55.87 50.43 -40.77
N LEU A 192 -55.66 50.66 -42.08
CA LEU A 192 -54.58 51.51 -42.61
C LEU A 192 -55.05 52.86 -43.17
N LEU A 193 -56.35 53.05 -43.38
CA LEU A 193 -56.99 54.32 -43.79
C LEU A 193 -57.81 54.89 -42.64
#